data_AF-A0A528H3D8-F1
#
_entry.id   AF-A0A528H3D8-F1
#
_cell.length_a   1.000
_cell.length_b   1.000
_cell.length_c   1.000
_cell.angle_alpha   90.00
_cell.angle_beta   90.00
_cell.angle_gamma   90.00
#
_symmetry.space_group_name_H-M   'P 1'
#
loop_
_entity.id
_entity.type
_entity.pdbx_description
1 polymer ?
#
loop_
_entity_poly.entity_id
_entity_poly.type
_entity_poly.pdbx_seq_one_letter_code
_entity_poly.pdbx_strand_id
1 'polypeptide(L)'
;IYSVVVINGPLGLGGPEVGLLRGWTDVVLFAIRWGRTPRSIARGVLGLLESDASASVPVRSVLTQVDLKKHAGYRFGDSADLLLERTS
;
A
#
# COMPACT_ATOMS: atom_id res chain seq x y z
N ILE A 1 -12.37 24.16 7.04
CA ILE A 1 -12.85 22.79 7.36
C ILE A 1 -12.37 21.89 6.24
N TYR A 2 -11.74 20.75 6.56
CA TYR A 2 -11.27 19.78 5.57
C TYR A 2 -12.26 18.62 5.46
N SER A 3 -12.47 18.12 4.24
CA SER A 3 -13.30 16.93 3.99
C SER A 3 -12.50 15.63 4.07
N VAL A 4 -11.18 15.70 3.85
CA VAL A 4 -10.25 14.57 3.91
C VAL A 4 -8.92 15.06 4.48
N VAL A 5 -8.32 14.27 5.36
CA VAL A 5 -6.99 14.51 5.92
C VAL A 5 -6.13 13.28 5.64
N VAL A 6 -4.95 13.49 5.04
CA VAL A 6 -3.96 12.44 4.80
C VAL A 6 -2.80 12.66 5.77
N ILE A 7 -2.56 11.64 6.60
CA ILE A 7 -1.48 11.65 7.59
C ILE A 7 -0.38 10.72 7.09
N ASN A 8 0.84 11.22 7.01
CA ASN A 8 2.00 10.36 6.72
C ASN A 8 2.31 9.48 7.93
N GLY A 9 2.29 8.17 7.73
CA GLY A 9 2.71 7.20 8.74
C GLY A 9 4.24 7.07 8.84
N PRO A 10 4.75 6.47 9.93
CA PRO A 10 6.17 6.23 10.12
C PRO A 10 6.74 5.25 9.08
N LEU A 11 8.02 5.44 8.76
CA LEU A 11 8.81 4.55 7.91
C LEU A 11 9.32 3.35 8.74
N GLY A 12 8.47 2.37 8.99
CA GLY A 12 8.87 1.16 9.72
C GLY A 12 7.85 0.75 10.76
N LEU A 13 7.45 -0.51 10.72
CA LEU A 13 6.45 -1.05 11.64
C LEU A 13 7.16 -1.84 12.74
N GLY A 14 6.92 -1.41 13.97
CA GLY A 14 7.51 -2.00 15.17
C GLY A 14 7.52 -1.02 16.33
N GLY A 15 7.34 0.27 16.07
CA GLY A 15 7.15 1.27 17.11
C GLY A 15 5.69 1.41 17.55
N PRO A 16 5.44 1.87 18.79
CA PRO A 16 4.10 2.09 19.32
C PRO A 16 3.29 3.14 18.53
N GLU A 17 3.91 3.87 17.60
CA GLU A 17 3.24 4.88 16.78
C GLU A 17 2.18 4.30 15.83
N VAL A 18 2.28 3.00 15.48
CA VAL A 18 1.32 2.32 14.60
C VAL A 18 -0.06 2.19 15.25
N GLY A 19 -0.10 1.91 16.56
CA GLY A 19 -1.35 1.82 17.32
C GLY A 19 -2.04 3.18 17.46
N LEU A 20 -1.26 4.26 17.62
CA LEU A 20 -1.76 5.63 17.70
C LEU A 20 -2.43 6.08 16.39
N LEU A 21 -1.87 5.71 15.25
CA LEU A 21 -2.44 6.06 13.94
C LEU A 21 -3.79 5.40 13.69
N ARG A 22 -4.02 4.17 14.18
CA ARG A 22 -5.32 3.51 14.06
C ARG A 22 -6.42 4.17 14.89
N GLY A 23 -6.08 4.80 16.01
CA GLY A 23 -7.05 5.54 16.81
C GLY A 23 -7.61 6.78 16.10
N TRP A 24 -6.90 7.30 15.10
CA TRP A 24 -7.23 8.57 14.44
C TRP A 24 -7.64 8.44 12.97
N THR A 25 -7.64 7.22 12.42
CA THR A 25 -7.85 7.01 10.99
C THR A 25 -8.96 6.01 10.71
N ASP A 26 -9.78 6.35 9.71
CA ASP A 26 -10.83 5.45 9.22
C ASP A 26 -10.26 4.35 8.31
N VAL A 27 -9.12 4.60 7.66
CA VAL A 27 -8.48 3.68 6.70
C VAL A 27 -6.96 3.86 6.74
N VAL A 28 -6.22 2.75 6.64
CA VAL A 28 -4.76 2.74 6.50
C VAL A 28 -4.37 2.34 5.07
N LEU A 29 -3.59 3.19 4.40
CA LEU A 29 -2.96 2.87 3.11
C LEU A 29 -1.51 2.44 3.33
N PHE A 30 -1.22 1.16 3.10
CA PHE A 30 0.13 0.62 3.16
C PHE A 30 0.81 0.76 1.80
N ALA A 31 1.68 1.77 1.68
CA ALA A 31 2.45 2.04 0.46
C ALA A 31 3.68 1.13 0.34
N ILE A 32 3.77 0.40 -0.77
CA ILE A 32 4.88 -0.52 -1.07
C ILE A 32 5.57 -0.03 -2.33
N ARG A 33 6.90 0.09 -2.32
CA ARG A 33 7.63 0.53 -3.52
C ARG A 33 7.92 -0.65 -4.43
N TRP A 34 7.37 -0.61 -5.63
CA TRP A 34 7.56 -1.65 -6.64
C TRP A 34 9.04 -1.79 -7.04
N GLY A 35 9.49 -3.02 -7.24
CA GLY A 35 10.88 -3.36 -7.56
C GLY A 35 11.91 -3.10 -6.46
N ARG A 36 11.56 -2.39 -5.38
CA ARG A 36 12.48 -2.06 -4.27
C ARG A 36 12.15 -2.77 -2.96
N THR A 37 10.86 -2.95 -2.64
CA THR A 37 10.45 -3.65 -1.42
C THR A 37 10.33 -5.15 -1.69
N PRO A 38 11.09 -6.01 -0.98
CA PRO A 38 10.96 -7.46 -1.13
C PRO A 38 9.58 -7.96 -0.69
N ARG A 39 9.07 -9.00 -1.37
CA ARG A 39 7.73 -9.55 -1.09
C ARG A 39 7.61 -10.13 0.33
N SER A 40 8.69 -10.70 0.87
CA SER A 40 8.74 -11.19 2.25
C SER A 40 8.54 -10.07 3.27
N ILE A 41 9.22 -8.93 3.06
CA ILE A 41 9.10 -7.74 3.91
C ILE A 41 7.70 -7.16 3.84
N ALA A 42 7.15 -6.98 2.63
CA ALA A 42 5.80 -6.46 2.44
C ALA A 42 4.74 -7.35 3.13
N ARG A 43 4.88 -8.68 3.02
CA ARG A 43 3.98 -9.63 3.68
C ARG A 43 4.12 -9.63 5.20
N GLY A 44 5.34 -9.60 5.72
CA GLY A 44 5.58 -9.57 7.16
C GLY A 44 4.94 -8.33 7.80
N VAL A 45 5.13 -7.19 7.16
CA VAL A 45 4.47 -5.93 7.53
C VAL A 45 2.94 -6.03 7.46
N LEU A 46 2.40 -6.53 6.35
CA LEU A 46 0.94 -6.65 6.19
C LEU A 46 0.35 -7.54 7.29
N GLY A 47 1.01 -8.65 7.61
CA GLY A 47 0.62 -9.54 8.70
C GLY A 47 0.60 -8.85 10.06
N LEU A 48 1.58 -7.99 10.37
CA LEU A 48 1.61 -7.21 11.62
C LEU A 48 0.44 -6.22 11.68
N LEU A 49 0.16 -5.53 10.58
CA LEU A 49 -0.98 -4.62 10.49
C LEU A 49 -2.29 -5.39 10.66
N GLU A 50 -2.45 -6.54 10.02
CA GLU A 50 -3.69 -7.32 10.10
C GLU A 50 -3.87 -8.04 11.46
N SER A 51 -2.78 -8.45 12.12
CA SER A 51 -2.83 -9.23 13.36
C SER A 51 -3.24 -8.44 14.61
N ASP A 52 -3.04 -7.12 14.61
CA ASP A 52 -3.32 -6.28 15.76
C ASP A 52 -4.81 -5.90 15.81
N ALA A 53 -5.61 -6.91 16.17
CA ALA A 53 -7.07 -6.97 16.02
C ALA A 53 -7.89 -6.12 17.01
N SER A 54 -7.23 -5.31 17.86
CA SER A 54 -7.93 -4.52 18.90
C SER A 54 -8.64 -3.28 18.34
N ALA A 55 -8.28 -2.82 17.13
CA ALA A 55 -8.96 -1.74 16.42
C ALA A 55 -9.06 -2.06 14.92
N SER A 56 -10.28 -2.36 14.47
CA SER A 56 -10.63 -2.86 13.12
C SER A 56 -10.53 -1.79 12.03
N VAL A 57 -9.39 -1.12 11.90
CA VAL A 57 -9.18 -0.16 10.80
C VAL A 57 -8.76 -0.94 9.55
N PRO A 58 -9.50 -0.83 8.43
CA PRO A 58 -9.16 -1.54 7.21
C PRO A 58 -7.80 -1.09 6.66
N VAL A 59 -6.94 -2.06 6.33
CA VAL A 59 -5.66 -1.84 5.67
C VAL A 59 -5.79 -2.15 4.19
N ARG A 60 -5.39 -1.21 3.33
CA ARG A 60 -5.30 -1.41 1.88
C ARG A 60 -3.86 -1.23 1.43
N SER A 61 -3.36 -2.17 0.63
CA SER A 61 -2.00 -2.10 0.10
C SER A 61 -1.99 -1.38 -1.25
N VAL A 62 -1.02 -0.50 -1.48
CA VAL A 62 -0.83 0.25 -2.72
C VAL A 62 0.60 0.07 -3.22
N LEU A 63 0.76 -0.38 -4.46
CA LEU A 63 2.05 -0.38 -5.12
C LEU A 63 2.36 1.02 -5.67
N THR A 64 3.54 1.53 -5.36
CA THR A 64 4.02 2.86 -5.75
C THR A 64 5.23 2.75 -6.66
N GLN A 65 5.42 3.76 -7.52
CA GLN A 65 6.53 3.82 -8.49
C GLN A 65 6.59 2.58 -9.39
N VAL A 66 5.43 2.13 -9.85
CA VAL A 66 5.30 1.01 -10.78
C VAL A 66 5.82 1.45 -12.15
N ASP A 67 6.74 0.69 -12.73
CA ASP A 67 7.04 0.80 -14.15
C ASP A 67 5.86 0.23 -14.94
N LEU A 68 5.00 1.11 -15.43
CA LEU A 68 3.77 0.71 -16.12
C LEU A 68 4.05 -0.04 -17.43
N LYS A 69 5.18 0.22 -18.11
CA LYS A 69 5.53 -0.51 -19.34
C LYS A 69 5.88 -1.95 -19.03
N LYS A 70 6.69 -2.16 -18.00
CA LYS A 70 7.02 -3.51 -17.53
C LYS A 70 5.82 -4.21 -16.90
N HIS A 71 4.98 -3.48 -16.18
CA HIS A 71 3.77 -4.02 -15.56
C HIS A 71 2.73 -4.49 -16.58
N ALA A 72 2.49 -3.70 -17.64
CA ALA A 72 1.61 -4.07 -18.74
C ALA A 72 2.06 -5.38 -19.42
N GLY A 73 3.37 -5.63 -19.48
CA GLY A 73 3.93 -6.89 -19.99
C GLY A 73 3.44 -8.13 -19.24
N TYR A 74 2.99 -8.01 -17.99
CA TYR A 74 2.40 -9.11 -17.23
C TYR A 74 0.94 -9.41 -17.59
N ARG A 75 0.25 -8.50 -18.29
CA ARG A 75 -1.13 -8.67 -18.78
C ARG A 75 -2.11 -9.06 -17.68
N PHE A 76 -2.18 -8.25 -16.63
CA PHE A 76 -3.04 -8.53 -15.48
C PHE A 76 -4.53 -8.18 -15.71
N GLY A 77 -4.89 -7.69 -16.89
CA GLY A 77 -6.24 -7.21 -17.19
C GLY A 77 -6.56 -5.88 -16.53
N ASP A 78 -5.52 -5.10 -16.18
CA ASP A 78 -5.67 -3.79 -15.56
C ASP A 78 -5.37 -2.65 -16.53
N SER A 79 -5.50 -1.41 -16.06
CA SER A 79 -5.34 -0.24 -16.91
C SER A 79 -3.94 -0.08 -17.51
N ALA A 80 -2.92 -0.77 -17.00
CA ALA A 80 -1.59 -0.73 -17.63
C ALA A 80 -1.58 -1.47 -18.97
N ASP A 81 -2.44 -2.46 -19.18
CA ASP A 81 -2.52 -3.22 -20.43
C ASP A 81 -2.90 -2.32 -21.63
N LEU A 82 -3.65 -1.23 -21.37
CA LEU A 82 -3.98 -0.20 -22.37
C LEU A 82 -2.73 0.50 -22.94
N LEU A 83 -1.61 0.49 -22.22
CA LEU A 83 -0.34 1.03 -22.72
C LEU A 83 0.27 0.13 -23.79
N LEU A 84 0.03 -1.20 -23.75
CA LEU A 84 0.45 -2.10 -24.81
C LEU A 84 -0.38 -1.89 -26.08
N GLU A 85 -1.70 -1.73 -25.96
CA GLU A 85 -2.60 -1.49 -27.11
C GLU A 85 -2.26 -0.20 -27.87
N ARG A 86 -1.74 0.83 -27.18
CA ARG A 86 -1.33 2.10 -27.80
C ARG A 86 0.05 2.10 -28.42
N THR A 87 0.87 1.08 -28.15
CA THR A 87 2.26 1.01 -28.65
C THR A 87 2.49 -0.12 -29.65
N SER A 88 1.45 -0.90 -29.98
CA SER A 88 1.44 -1.93 -31.02
C SER A 88 1.02 -1.40 -32.39
#